data_AF-A0AAV6J9Q1-F1
#
_entry.id   AF-A0AAV6J9Q1-F1
#
_cell.length_a   1.000
_cell.length_b   1.000
_cell.length_c   1.000
_cell.angle_alpha   90.00
_cell.angle_beta   90.00
_cell.angle_gamma   90.00
#
_symmetry.space_group_name_H-M   'P 1'
#
loop_
_entity.id
_entity.type
_entity.pdbx_description
1 polymer ?
#
loop_
_entity_poly.entity_id
_entity_poly.type
_entity_poly.pdbx_seq_one_letter_code
_entity_poly.pdbx_strand_id
1 'polypeptide(L)' 'MEGSSSGKNGSGNPDFEIFCYCGEPTPLRKSGTQKNPGRRFFGCANYEKKKKAVRTVEQCESLASMSISEEMCRHPNLA' A
#
# COMPACT_ATOMS: atom_id res chain seq x y z
N MET A 1 9.17 -20.48 44.54
CA MET A 1 9.73 -20.94 43.24
C MET A 1 9.22 -19.97 42.18
N GLU A 2 9.95 -18.88 41.94
CA GLU A 2 9.55 -17.87 40.95
C GLU A 2 9.97 -18.33 39.55
N GLY A 3 8.99 -18.77 38.76
CA GLY A 3 9.20 -19.19 37.38
C GLY A 3 9.49 -17.99 36.50
N SER A 4 10.76 -17.69 36.29
CA SER A 4 11.21 -16.75 35.24
C SER A 4 10.85 -17.34 33.88
N SER A 5 9.78 -16.82 33.28
CA SER A 5 9.37 -17.16 31.92
C SER A 5 10.32 -16.44 30.95
N SER A 6 11.42 -17.12 30.61
CA SER A 6 12.31 -16.71 29.52
C SER A 6 11.53 -16.81 28.21
N GLY A 7 10.90 -15.70 27.81
CA GLY A 7 10.28 -15.55 26.50
C GLY A 7 11.30 -15.90 25.42
N LYS A 8 10.94 -16.85 24.55
CA LYS A 8 11.74 -17.20 23.38
C LYS A 8 11.84 -15.96 22.49
N ASN A 9 12.97 -15.25 22.56
CA ASN A 9 13.30 -14.22 21.59
C ASN A 9 13.47 -14.93 20.25
N GLY A 10 12.41 -14.91 19.44
CA GLY A 10 12.49 -15.27 18.03
C GLY A 10 13.38 -14.26 17.33
N SER A 11 14.69 -14.51 17.35
CA SER A 11 15.68 -13.81 16.55
C SER A 11 15.40 -14.15 15.08
N GLY A 12 14.39 -13.49 14.50
CA GLY A 12 14.17 -13.51 13.06
C GLY A 12 15.48 -13.10 12.41
N ASN A 13 16.06 -14.02 11.65
CA ASN A 13 17.34 -13.81 11.01
C ASN A 13 17.21 -12.56 10.10
N PRO A 14 18.05 -11.51 10.29
CA PRO A 14 17.95 -10.27 9.52
C PRO A 14 18.26 -10.46 8.03
N ASP A 15 18.74 -11.63 7.63
CA ASP A 15 19.14 -11.93 6.25
C ASP A 15 17.97 -12.36 5.36
N PHE A 16 16.77 -12.59 5.92
CA PHE A 16 15.57 -12.84 5.12
C PHE A 16 14.82 -11.56 4.83
N GLU A 17 14.86 -11.14 3.57
CA GLU A 17 14.04 -10.04 3.07
C GLU A 17 12.55 -10.42 3.16
N ILE A 18 11.80 -9.73 4.01
CA ILE A 18 10.37 -9.96 4.18
C ILE A 18 9.64 -9.11 3.15
N PHE A 19 8.87 -9.74 2.28
CA PHE A 19 8.08 -9.05 1.26
C PHE A 19 6.65 -8.79 1.70
N CYS A 20 6.09 -7.69 1.21
CA CYS A 20 4.67 -7.38 1.34
C CYS A 20 3.90 -8.12 0.26
N TYR A 21 2.59 -8.35 0.45
CA TYR A 21 1.72 -8.87 -0.62
C TYR A 21 1.64 -8.00 -1.88
N CYS A 22 2.17 -6.77 -1.85
CA CYS A 22 2.34 -5.98 -3.06
C CYS A 22 3.62 -6.28 -3.86
N GLY A 23 4.42 -7.27 -3.43
CA GLY A 23 5.68 -7.66 -4.08
C GLY A 23 6.91 -6.85 -3.67
N GLU A 24 6.74 -5.82 -2.84
CA GLU A 24 7.82 -4.93 -2.40
C GLU A 24 8.40 -5.35 -1.04
N PRO A 25 9.70 -5.13 -0.77
CA PRO A 25 10.29 -5.33 0.54
C PRO A 25 9.56 -4.56 1.64
N THR A 26 9.40 -5.19 2.81
CA THR A 26 8.81 -4.55 3.99
C THR A 26 9.89 -3.95 4.86
N PRO A 27 9.97 -2.60 4.97
CA PRO A 27 10.90 -1.99 5.90
C PRO A 27 10.51 -2.30 7.35
N LEU A 28 11.52 -2.52 8.19
CA LEU A 28 11.37 -2.53 9.63
C LEU A 28 11.10 -1.11 10.13
N ARG A 29 9.95 -0.88 10.74
CA ARG A 29 9.54 0.42 11.29
C ARG A 29 9.39 0.37 12.80
N LYS A 30 9.35 1.55 13.42
CA LYS A 30 9.14 1.74 14.86
C LYS A 30 7.88 2.57 15.08
N SER A 31 6.99 2.12 15.96
CA SER A 31 5.78 2.87 16.31
C SER A 31 6.11 4.11 17.14
N GLY A 32 5.61 5.27 16.68
CA GLY A 32 5.64 6.54 17.41
C GLY A 32 4.36 6.85 18.19
N THR A 33 3.42 5.91 18.25
CA THR A 33 2.14 6.13 18.95
C THR A 33 2.29 6.00 20.47
N GLN A 34 1.54 6.79 21.25
CA GLN A 34 1.54 6.72 22.71
C GLN A 34 1.07 5.36 23.24
N LYS A 35 0.14 4.70 22.54
CA LYS A 35 -0.40 3.40 22.93
C LYS A 35 0.62 2.27 22.82
N ASN A 36 1.59 2.41 21.91
CA ASN A 36 2.55 1.35 21.61
C ASN A 36 3.90 1.96 21.20
N PRO A 37 4.57 2.70 22.07
CA PRO A 37 5.79 3.42 21.73
C PRO A 37 6.94 2.43 21.54
N GLY A 38 7.76 2.64 20.52
CA GLY A 38 9.00 1.89 20.34
C GLY A 38 8.85 0.47 19.77
N ARG A 39 7.63 -0.11 19.71
CA ARG A 39 7.42 -1.44 19.11
C ARG A 39 7.83 -1.45 17.64
N ARG A 40 8.67 -2.42 17.29
CA ARG A 40 9.12 -2.65 15.91
C ARG A 40 8.15 -3.53 15.16
N PHE A 41 7.94 -3.26 13.88
CA PHE A 41 7.05 -4.03 13.01
C PHE A 41 7.48 -3.91 11.54
N PHE A 42 7.23 -4.95 10.75
CA PHE A 42 7.34 -4.91 9.30
C PHE A 42 6.02 -4.39 8.71
N GLY A 43 6.09 -3.45 7.77
CA GLY A 43 4.88 -2.90 7.15
C GLY A 43 5.12 -2.48 5.71
N CYS A 44 4.06 -2.48 4.89
CA CYS A 44 4.13 -2.12 3.48
C CYS A 44 4.78 -0.74 3.29
N ALA A 45 5.77 -0.64 2.38
CA ALA A 45 6.40 0.63 1.99
C ALA A 45 5.36 1.67 1.52
N ASN A 46 4.32 1.20 0.82
CA ASN A 46 3.29 2.03 0.20
C ASN A 46 2.02 2.23 1.04
N TYR A 47 2.02 1.85 2.33
CA TYR A 47 0.83 1.91 3.18
C TYR A 47 0.17 3.30 3.22
N GLU A 48 0.96 4.37 3.34
CA GLU A 48 0.44 5.75 3.36
C GLU A 48 -0.04 6.24 2.00
N LYS A 49 0.60 5.78 0.91
CA LYS A 49 0.17 6.10 -0.46
C LYS A 49 -1.20 5.50 -0.75
N LYS A 50 -1.46 4.28 -0.27
CA LYS A 50 -2.76 3.61 -0.41
C LYS A 50 -3.88 4.28 0.40
N LYS A 51 -3.58 4.92 1.53
CA LYS A 51 -4.58 5.72 2.27
C LYS A 51 -5.07 6.93 1.47
N LYS A 52 -4.21 7.51 0.62
CA LYS A 52 -4.56 8.63 -0.26
C LYS A 52 -5.33 8.21 -1.52
N ALA A 53 -5.37 6.90 -1.80
CA ALA A 53 -6.06 6.34 -2.96
C ALA A 53 -7.53 5.99 -2.69
N VAL A 54 -8.12 6.47 -1.58
CA VAL A 54 -9.57 6.69 -1.56
C VAL A 54 -9.82 7.81 -2.56
N ARG A 55 -10.09 7.42 -3.82
CA ARG A 55 -10.54 8.36 -4.85
C ARG A 55 -11.79 9.02 -4.27
N THR A 56 -11.74 10.32 -4.02
CA THR A 56 -12.97 11.10 -3.91
C THR A 56 -13.71 10.94 -5.23
N VAL A 57 -15.04 10.96 -5.22
CA VAL A 57 -15.87 10.80 -6.42
C VAL A 57 -15.43 11.77 -7.52
N GLU A 58 -14.97 12.97 -7.13
CA GLU A 58 -14.41 14.02 -7.97
C GLU A 58 -13.16 13.59 -8.78
N GLN A 59 -12.35 12.65 -8.30
CA GLN A 59 -11.15 12.20 -9.03
C GLN A 59 -11.44 11.10 -10.07
N CYS A 60 -12.63 10.48 -10.05
CA CYS A 60 -13.05 9.55 -11.10
C CYS A 60 -13.52 10.27 -12.38
N GLU A 61 -14.03 11.51 -12.28
CA GLU A 61 -14.54 12.27 -13.43
C GLU A 61 -13.43 12.69 -14.40
N SER A 62 -12.22 12.93 -13.91
CA SER A 62 -11.06 13.31 -14.74
C SER A 62 -10.54 12.18 -15.66
N LEU A 63 -10.86 10.91 -15.38
CA LEU A 63 -10.46 9.79 -16.26
C LEU A 63 -11.54 9.46 -17.32
N ALA A 64 -12.77 9.93 -17.13
CA ALA A 64 -13.84 9.77 -18.10
C ALA A 64 -13.72 10.73 -19.30
N SER A 65 -12.98 11.84 -19.16
CA SER A 65 -12.84 12.85 -20.22
C SER A 65 -11.77 12.55 -21.29
N MET A 66 -10.96 11.51 -21.12
CA MET A 66 -9.89 11.15 -22.09
C MET A 66 -10.22 9.95 -22.98
N SER A 67 -11.49 9.54 -23.13
CA SER A 67 -11.83 8.38 -23.98
C SER A 67 -13.08 8.48 -24.84
N ILE A 68 -13.61 9.68 -25.09
CA ILE A 68 -14.59 9.88 -26.18
C ILE A 68 -14.06 10.99 -27.09
N SER A 69 -13.05 10.67 -27.89
CA SER A 69 -12.77 11.43 -29.11
C SER A 69 -13.86 11.06 -30.12
N GLU A 70 -14.76 12.01 -30.37
CA GLU A 70 -15.89 11.96 -31.31
C GLU A 70 -15.47 11.84 -32.80
N GLU A 71 -14.45 11.03 -33.15
CA GLU A 71 -14.05 10.81 -34.55
C GLU A 71 -14.77 9.60 -35.18
N MET A 72 -16.09 9.50 -34.96
CA MET A 72 -16.95 8.60 -35.75
C MET A 72 -18.24 9.28 -36.24
N CYS A 73 -18.22 10.61 -36.34
CA CYS A 73 -19.09 11.36 -37.23
C CYS A 73 -18.35 11.76 -38.52
N ARG A 74 -17.95 10.78 -39.33
CA ARG A 74 -17.79 10.98 -40.78
C ARG A 74 -18.50 9.84 -41.50
N HIS A 75 -19.75 10.10 -41.87
CA HIS A 75 -20.31 9.52 -43.08
C HIS A 75 -19.72 10.29 -44.27
N PRO A 76 -18.84 9.70 -45.09
CA PRO A 76 -18.85 10.03 -46.49
C PRO A 76 -20.01 9.27 -47.14
N ASN A 77 -20.92 10.02 -47.74
CA ASN A 77 -21.75 9.56 -48.85
C ASN A 77 -20.98 8.54 -49.70
N LEU A 78 -21.47 7.31 -49.80
CA LEU A 78 -21.30 6.56 -51.03
C LEU A 78 -22.64 6.60 -51.77
N ALA A 79 -22.55 7.16 -52.97
CA ALA A 79 -23.57 7.24 -54.00
C ALA A 79 -24.02 5.87 -54.49
#